data_AF-A0A537FCU8-F1
#
_entry.id   AF-A0A537FCU8-F1
#
_cell.length_a   1.000
_cell.length_b   1.000
_cell.length_c   1.000
_cell.angle_alpha   90.00
_cell.angle_beta   90.00
_cell.angle_gamma   90.00
#
_symmetry.space_group_name_H-M   'P 1'
#
loop_
_entity.id
_entity.type
_entity.pdbx_description
1 polymer ?
#
loop_
_entity_poly.entity_id
_entity_poly.type
_entity_poly.pdbx_seq_one_letter_code
_entity_poly.pdbx_strand_id
1 'polypeptide(L)'
;MTSKDRLTLYQDQGVQLLLGRFVKGEIVELVPSFDLGQTARYPEVEEVVDGDTTAAKQLVEKLWDVGIFKRKFHEKILVCPSCLSANVSNDYVCPNCNSIDIERKTLLEHTACGTIDSVDNFLVEGGLYCPKCNKELIEAGVDYQKLGAWFQCSQCGKRSDLPSPIHRCRNCGHIFTIKDTGFVNVYSYRISADAEEEFKRTFLVMKPIGATLEDFQYKVEMPGQVAGRSGALHRFDAVASKGSSELVVLDVIASEREIEETPIA
;
A
#
# COMPACT_ATOMS: atom_id res chain seq x y z
N MET A 1 19.26 15.87 -2.87
CA MET A 1 19.42 14.48 -2.41
C MET A 1 20.75 13.97 -2.90
N THR A 2 21.60 13.51 -2.00
CA THR A 2 22.99 13.21 -2.34
C THR A 2 23.13 11.82 -2.92
N SER A 3 23.80 11.67 -4.07
CA SER A 3 24.22 10.38 -4.65
C SER A 3 24.91 9.47 -3.61
N LYS A 4 25.52 10.05 -2.58
CA LYS A 4 26.11 9.35 -1.43
C LYS A 4 25.12 8.49 -0.63
N ASP A 5 23.86 8.90 -0.50
CA ASP A 5 22.85 8.16 0.26
C ASP A 5 22.40 6.91 -0.48
N ARG A 6 22.30 6.99 -1.82
CA ARG A 6 22.03 5.84 -2.69
C ARG A 6 23.16 4.83 -2.65
N LEU A 7 24.41 5.29 -2.79
CA LEU A 7 25.60 4.43 -2.69
C LEU A 7 25.63 3.63 -1.39
N THR A 8 25.31 4.28 -0.26
CA THR A 8 25.25 3.60 1.04
C THR A 8 24.15 2.53 1.06
N LEU A 9 22.97 2.83 0.49
CA LEU A 9 21.88 1.87 0.38
C LEU A 9 22.19 0.71 -0.55
N TYR A 10 22.92 0.93 -1.64
CA TYR A 10 23.33 -0.15 -2.53
C TYR A 10 24.36 -1.09 -1.91
N GLN A 11 25.01 -0.72 -0.80
CA GLN A 11 25.89 -1.62 -0.05
C GLN A 11 25.11 -2.59 0.85
N ASP A 12 23.85 -2.28 1.17
CA ASP A 12 22.99 -3.15 1.96
C ASP A 12 22.61 -4.41 1.16
N GLN A 13 22.82 -5.59 1.75
CA GLN A 13 22.61 -6.86 1.08
C GLN A 13 21.13 -7.11 0.74
N GLY A 14 20.20 -6.70 1.60
CA GLY A 14 18.76 -6.82 1.37
C GLY A 14 18.32 -5.94 0.21
N VAL A 15 18.83 -4.70 0.15
CA VAL A 15 18.60 -3.79 -0.97
C VAL A 15 19.17 -4.35 -2.27
N GLN A 16 20.38 -4.91 -2.26
CA GLN A 16 20.97 -5.54 -3.44
C GLN A 16 20.12 -6.69 -3.98
N LEU A 17 19.61 -7.55 -3.09
CA LEU A 17 18.71 -8.64 -3.47
C LEU A 17 17.42 -8.09 -4.09
N LEU A 18 16.78 -7.12 -3.43
CA LEU A 18 15.54 -6.50 -3.90
C LEU A 18 15.71 -5.84 -5.28
N LEU A 19 16.72 -4.97 -5.45
CA LEU A 19 16.96 -4.29 -6.72
C LEU A 19 17.45 -5.25 -7.81
N GLY A 20 18.19 -6.31 -7.44
CA GLY A 20 18.55 -7.38 -8.35
C GLY A 20 17.34 -8.08 -8.97
N ARG A 21 16.27 -8.31 -8.20
CA ARG A 21 15.00 -8.88 -8.70
C ARG A 21 14.28 -7.93 -9.66
N PHE A 22 14.33 -6.62 -9.42
CA PHE A 22 13.83 -5.63 -10.37
C PHE A 22 14.57 -5.67 -11.70
N VAL A 23 15.90 -5.63 -11.65
CA VAL A 23 16.75 -5.64 -12.85
C VAL A 23 16.60 -6.92 -13.68
N LYS A 24 16.39 -8.07 -13.02
CA LYS A 24 16.10 -9.35 -13.69
C LYS A 24 14.67 -9.44 -14.25
N GLY A 25 13.81 -8.48 -13.95
CA GLY A 25 12.40 -8.50 -14.35
C GLY A 25 11.52 -9.46 -13.53
N GLU A 26 12.02 -9.98 -12.41
CA GLU A 26 11.24 -10.81 -11.49
C GLU A 26 10.19 -9.99 -10.73
N ILE A 27 10.51 -8.72 -10.45
CA ILE A 27 9.61 -7.73 -9.88
C ILE A 27 9.52 -6.55 -10.85
N VAL A 28 8.32 -6.21 -11.28
CA VAL A 28 8.09 -5.01 -12.13
C VAL A 28 7.65 -3.82 -11.28
N GLU A 29 6.84 -4.09 -10.25
CA GLU A 29 6.26 -3.09 -9.37
C GLU A 29 5.95 -3.75 -8.02
N LEU A 30 6.30 -3.08 -6.92
CA LEU A 30 5.85 -3.43 -5.59
C LEU A 30 4.42 -2.93 -5.43
N VAL A 31 3.46 -3.83 -5.60
CA VAL A 31 2.05 -3.56 -5.39
C VAL A 31 1.73 -3.89 -3.93
N PRO A 32 1.12 -2.97 -3.17
CA PRO A 32 0.79 -3.24 -1.77
C PRO A 32 -0.24 -4.36 -1.68
N SER A 33 -0.06 -5.28 -0.73
CA SER A 33 -1.11 -6.20 -0.28
C SER A 33 -1.65 -5.75 1.08
N PHE A 34 -2.78 -6.31 1.53
CA PHE A 34 -3.38 -5.93 2.82
C PHE A 34 -3.61 -7.16 3.69
N ASP A 35 -3.32 -7.01 4.98
CA ASP A 35 -3.72 -8.01 5.96
C ASP A 35 -5.17 -7.82 6.42
N LEU A 36 -5.65 -8.73 7.29
CA LEU A 36 -7.01 -8.66 7.85
C LEU A 36 -7.26 -7.39 8.68
N GLY A 37 -6.21 -6.72 9.15
CA GLY A 37 -6.29 -5.42 9.82
C GLY A 37 -6.30 -4.24 8.84
N GLN A 38 -6.39 -4.49 7.53
CA GLN A 38 -6.27 -3.51 6.45
C GLN A 38 -4.97 -2.71 6.49
N THR A 39 -3.92 -3.31 7.03
CA THR A 39 -2.59 -2.72 7.04
C THR A 39 -1.89 -3.06 5.73
N ALA A 40 -1.40 -2.05 5.01
CA ALA A 40 -0.62 -2.27 3.79
C ALA A 40 0.68 -3.03 4.07
N ARG A 41 1.07 -3.90 3.15
CA ARG A 41 2.19 -4.85 3.23
C ARG A 41 2.94 -4.87 1.89
N TYR A 42 4.22 -5.16 1.93
CA TYR A 42 5.06 -5.29 0.73
C TYR A 42 5.83 -6.61 0.81
N PRO A 43 5.19 -7.75 0.48
CA PRO A 43 5.74 -9.08 0.72
C PRO A 43 7.16 -9.28 0.17
N GLU A 44 7.44 -8.76 -1.02
CA GLU A 44 8.75 -8.87 -1.65
C GLU A 44 9.85 -8.10 -0.91
N VAL A 45 9.46 -7.06 -0.18
CA VAL A 45 10.38 -6.29 0.68
C VAL A 45 10.49 -6.94 2.05
N GLU A 46 9.40 -7.48 2.58
CA GLU A 46 9.40 -8.24 3.83
C GLU A 46 10.37 -9.43 3.76
N GLU A 47 10.48 -10.10 2.62
CA GLU A 47 11.47 -11.16 2.39
C GLU A 47 12.92 -10.72 2.59
N VAL A 48 13.26 -9.45 2.30
CA VAL A 48 14.64 -8.94 2.44
C VAL A 48 14.92 -8.30 3.80
N VAL A 49 13.91 -8.23 4.69
CA VAL A 49 14.03 -7.75 6.07
C VAL A 49 13.50 -8.78 7.08
N ASP A 50 13.73 -10.07 6.80
CA ASP A 50 13.40 -11.20 7.68
C ASP A 50 11.92 -11.25 8.12
N GLY A 51 11.01 -10.80 7.25
CA GLY A 51 9.57 -10.77 7.51
C GLY A 51 9.09 -9.61 8.38
N ASP A 52 9.96 -8.68 8.79
CA ASP A 52 9.56 -7.51 9.58
C ASP A 52 8.78 -6.50 8.73
N THR A 53 7.47 -6.46 8.96
CA THR A 53 6.52 -5.60 8.26
C THR A 53 6.75 -4.10 8.48
N THR A 54 7.28 -3.72 9.65
CA THR A 54 7.57 -2.32 9.99
C THR A 54 8.85 -1.89 9.31
N ALA A 55 9.89 -2.73 9.37
CA ALA A 55 11.14 -2.50 8.66
C ALA A 55 10.91 -2.42 7.15
N ALA A 56 10.05 -3.28 6.58
CA ALA A 56 9.74 -3.28 5.15
C ALA A 56 9.13 -1.94 4.70
N LYS A 57 8.15 -1.42 5.45
CA LYS A 57 7.57 -0.10 5.17
C LYS A 57 8.59 1.02 5.25
N GLN A 58 9.43 1.02 6.29
CA GLN A 58 10.48 2.01 6.45
C GLN A 58 11.50 1.94 5.30
N LEU A 59 11.84 0.74 4.84
CA LEU A 59 12.75 0.53 3.72
C LEU A 59 12.16 1.05 2.41
N VAL A 60 10.89 0.74 2.10
CA VAL A 60 10.20 1.24 0.90
C VAL A 60 10.17 2.77 0.88
N GLU A 61 9.79 3.41 1.99
CA GLU A 61 9.78 4.86 2.10
C GLU A 61 11.19 5.43 1.95
N LYS A 62 12.21 4.84 2.58
CA LYS A 62 13.60 5.27 2.46
C LYS A 62 14.11 5.19 1.02
N LEU A 63 13.82 4.10 0.30
CA LEU A 63 14.20 3.92 -1.11
C LEU A 63 13.48 4.92 -2.02
N TRP A 64 12.24 5.28 -1.71
CA TRP A 64 11.52 6.35 -2.39
C TRP A 64 12.10 7.74 -2.07
N ASP A 65 12.40 8.02 -0.80
CA ASP A 65 12.96 9.30 -0.33
C ASP A 65 14.30 9.63 -0.98
N VAL A 66 15.15 8.62 -1.22
CA VAL A 66 16.41 8.81 -1.97
C VAL A 66 16.24 8.75 -3.49
N GLY A 67 15.01 8.54 -3.96
CA GLY A 67 14.62 8.50 -5.37
C GLY A 67 15.08 7.24 -6.11
N ILE A 68 15.47 6.17 -5.40
CA ILE A 68 15.68 4.85 -6.00
C ILE A 68 14.35 4.35 -6.54
N PHE A 69 13.29 4.48 -5.74
CA PHE A 69 11.94 4.21 -6.18
C PHE A 69 11.21 5.46 -6.65
N LYS A 70 10.36 5.27 -7.66
CA LYS A 70 9.24 6.14 -7.97
C LYS A 70 7.99 5.52 -7.40
N ARG A 71 7.11 6.34 -6.83
CA ARG A 71 5.84 5.89 -6.27
C ARG A 71 4.67 6.33 -7.15
N LYS A 72 3.65 5.50 -7.21
CA LYS A 72 2.37 5.75 -7.86
C LYS A 72 1.27 5.56 -6.83
N PHE A 73 0.29 6.47 -6.80
CA PHE A 73 -0.88 6.29 -5.94
C PHE A 73 -1.58 4.96 -6.28
N HIS A 74 -1.81 4.13 -5.27
CA HIS A 74 -2.54 2.87 -5.40
C HIS A 74 -3.97 3.05 -4.91
N GLU A 75 -4.13 3.32 -3.61
CA GLU A 75 -5.43 3.54 -3.00
C GLU A 75 -5.34 4.42 -1.75
N LYS A 76 -6.49 4.69 -1.15
CA LYS A 76 -6.62 5.48 0.06
C LYS A 76 -7.35 4.65 1.12
N ILE A 77 -6.68 4.42 2.25
CA ILE A 77 -7.25 3.68 3.36
C ILE A 77 -7.87 4.62 4.39
N LEU A 78 -8.98 4.18 4.97
CA LEU A 78 -9.64 4.83 6.09
C LEU A 78 -8.87 4.51 7.38
N VAL A 79 -8.57 5.52 8.19
CA VAL A 79 -7.92 5.34 9.49
C VAL A 79 -8.65 6.11 10.60
N CYS A 80 -8.53 5.60 11.83
CA CYS A 80 -8.99 6.28 13.02
C CYS A 80 -8.26 7.63 13.17
N PRO A 81 -8.98 8.77 13.32
CA PRO A 81 -8.34 10.07 13.49
C PRO A 81 -7.57 10.18 14.82
N SER A 82 -7.91 9.39 15.83
CA SER A 82 -7.26 9.46 17.15
C SER A 82 -5.99 8.62 17.27
N CYS A 83 -5.89 7.48 16.56
CA CYS A 83 -4.77 6.55 16.73
C CYS A 83 -4.17 6.02 15.40
N LEU A 84 -4.65 6.52 14.26
CA LEU A 84 -4.22 6.15 12.91
C LEU A 84 -4.33 4.66 12.55
N SER A 85 -5.05 3.87 13.34
CA SER A 85 -5.31 2.46 13.02
C SER A 85 -6.31 2.33 11.87
N ALA A 86 -6.03 1.42 10.93
CA ALA A 86 -6.95 1.04 9.85
C ALA A 86 -8.05 0.06 10.31
N ASN A 87 -7.97 -0.45 11.55
CA ASN A 87 -8.95 -1.38 12.11
C ASN A 87 -10.22 -0.62 12.58
N VAL A 88 -11.01 -0.18 11.60
CA VAL A 88 -12.23 0.61 11.80
C VAL A 88 -13.41 -0.18 11.24
N SER A 89 -14.44 -0.38 12.07
CA SER A 89 -15.72 -0.93 11.63
C SER A 89 -16.74 0.17 11.37
N ASN A 90 -17.70 -0.11 10.49
CA ASN A 90 -18.88 0.72 10.28
C ASN A 90 -20.02 0.17 11.13
N ASP A 91 -20.60 1.01 11.98
CA ASP A 91 -21.85 0.70 12.66
C ASP A 91 -22.96 1.57 12.06
N TYR A 92 -24.19 1.08 12.10
CA TYR A 92 -25.39 1.83 11.74
C TYR A 92 -26.18 2.11 13.01
N VAL A 93 -26.48 3.39 13.28
CA VAL A 93 -27.17 3.81 14.50
C VAL A 93 -28.51 4.46 14.24
N CYS A 94 -29.40 4.40 15.23
CA CYS A 94 -30.65 5.13 15.23
C CYS A 94 -30.37 6.65 15.17
N PRO A 95 -30.91 7.39 14.19
CA PRO A 95 -30.71 8.84 14.08
C PRO A 95 -31.26 9.65 15.27
N ASN A 96 -32.11 9.03 16.10
CA ASN A 96 -32.78 9.70 17.20
C ASN A 96 -32.08 9.54 18.56
N CYS A 97 -31.42 8.41 18.80
CA CYS A 97 -30.80 8.10 20.10
C CYS A 97 -29.40 7.49 20.01
N ASN A 98 -28.85 7.34 18.80
CA ASN A 98 -27.53 6.74 18.51
C ASN A 98 -27.35 5.28 18.96
N SER A 99 -28.44 4.57 19.28
CA SER A 99 -28.38 3.13 19.55
C SER A 99 -28.04 2.34 18.28
N ILE A 100 -27.16 1.33 18.39
CA ILE A 100 -26.88 0.33 17.34
C ILE A 100 -27.95 -0.77 17.26
N ASP A 101 -28.82 -0.85 18.25
CA ASP A 101 -29.91 -1.83 18.34
C ASP A 101 -31.09 -1.36 17.47
N ILE A 102 -30.94 -1.60 16.17
CA ILE A 102 -31.87 -1.26 15.11
C ILE A 102 -32.19 -2.50 14.27
N GLU A 103 -33.45 -2.62 13.87
CA GLU A 103 -33.94 -3.73 13.05
C GLU A 103 -34.51 -3.23 11.73
N ARG A 104 -34.15 -3.88 10.63
CA ARG A 104 -34.72 -3.59 9.31
C ARG A 104 -36.08 -4.30 9.18
N LYS A 105 -37.16 -3.54 9.07
CA LYS A 105 -38.51 -4.09 8.85
C LYS A 105 -38.95 -3.84 7.41
N THR A 106 -39.33 -4.90 6.72
CA THR A 106 -39.89 -4.81 5.36
C THR A 106 -41.29 -4.22 5.41
N LEU A 107 -41.62 -3.31 4.49
CA LEU A 107 -42.93 -2.66 4.41
C LEU A 107 -43.79 -3.29 3.31
N LEU A 108 -45.07 -3.51 3.63
CA LEU A 108 -46.12 -3.86 2.69
C LEU A 108 -47.14 -2.73 2.63
N GLU A 109 -47.65 -2.48 1.43
CA GLU A 109 -48.84 -1.69 1.17
C GLU A 109 -49.98 -2.64 0.79
N HIS A 110 -51.12 -2.53 1.47
CA HIS A 110 -52.35 -3.19 1.03
C HIS A 110 -53.01 -2.35 -0.07
N THR A 111 -53.07 -2.88 -1.29
CA THR A 111 -53.49 -2.18 -2.50
C THR A 111 -54.93 -1.67 -2.41
N ALA A 112 -55.83 -2.38 -1.71
CA ALA A 112 -57.24 -1.98 -1.66
C ALA A 112 -57.55 -0.85 -0.66
N CYS A 113 -56.75 -0.65 0.41
CA CYS A 113 -57.04 0.38 1.43
C CYS A 113 -55.90 1.35 1.72
N GLY A 114 -54.75 1.17 1.07
CA GLY A 114 -53.56 2.03 1.16
C GLY A 114 -52.82 1.95 2.50
N THR A 115 -53.10 0.95 3.34
CA THR A 115 -52.35 0.78 4.59
C THR A 115 -50.93 0.35 4.29
N ILE A 116 -49.96 1.10 4.80
CA ILE A 116 -48.54 0.78 4.74
C ILE A 116 -48.05 0.47 6.16
N ASP A 117 -47.51 -0.72 6.36
CA ASP A 117 -46.86 -1.09 7.63
C ASP A 117 -45.86 -2.23 7.43
N SER A 118 -45.15 -2.60 8.49
CA SER A 118 -44.21 -3.72 8.48
C SER A 118 -44.90 -5.07 8.25
N VAL A 119 -44.24 -5.98 7.55
CA VAL A 119 -44.73 -7.36 7.30
C VAL A 119 -45.20 -8.03 8.59
N ASP A 120 -44.49 -7.83 9.70
CA ASP A 120 -44.82 -8.41 11.00
C ASP A 120 -46.23 -8.01 11.48
N ASN A 121 -46.69 -6.81 11.14
CA ASN A 121 -48.04 -6.34 11.48
C ASN A 121 -49.13 -6.86 10.52
N PHE A 122 -48.74 -7.39 9.36
CA PHE A 122 -49.65 -8.08 8.45
C PHE A 122 -49.70 -9.59 8.74
N LEU A 123 -48.67 -10.17 9.35
CA LEU A 123 -48.59 -11.60 9.57
C LEU A 123 -49.44 -12.03 10.78
N VAL A 124 -50.49 -12.82 10.52
CA VAL A 124 -51.38 -13.38 11.54
C VAL A 124 -51.51 -14.88 11.30
N GLU A 125 -51.08 -15.69 12.27
CA GLU A 125 -51.18 -17.17 12.22
C GLU A 125 -50.65 -17.83 10.92
N GLY A 126 -49.67 -17.20 10.27
CA GLY A 126 -49.07 -17.69 9.02
C GLY A 126 -49.72 -17.15 7.73
N GLY A 127 -50.83 -16.42 7.82
CA GLY A 127 -51.44 -15.68 6.72
C GLY A 127 -51.14 -14.18 6.77
N LEU A 128 -51.36 -13.47 5.66
CA LEU A 128 -51.22 -12.01 5.60
C LEU A 128 -52.60 -11.37 5.66
N TYR A 129 -52.82 -10.49 6.64
CA TYR A 129 -54.07 -9.78 6.87
C TYR A 129 -53.80 -8.30 7.05
N CYS A 130 -54.59 -7.44 6.40
CA CYS A 130 -54.43 -6.00 6.55
C CYS A 130 -54.79 -5.57 7.98
N PRO A 131 -53.90 -4.93 8.75
CA PRO A 131 -54.17 -4.56 10.14
C PRO A 131 -55.25 -3.47 10.29
N LYS A 132 -55.63 -2.80 9.18
CA LYS A 132 -56.65 -1.74 9.17
C LYS A 132 -58.05 -2.24 8.82
N CYS A 133 -58.17 -3.18 7.88
CA CYS A 133 -59.48 -3.63 7.37
C CYS A 133 -59.70 -5.14 7.49
N ASN A 134 -58.73 -5.88 8.05
CA ASN A 134 -58.75 -7.32 8.27
C ASN A 134 -59.02 -8.18 7.02
N LYS A 135 -58.85 -7.62 5.82
CA LYS A 135 -58.88 -8.40 4.59
C LYS A 135 -57.62 -9.24 4.49
N GLU A 136 -57.79 -10.49 4.06
CA GLU A 136 -56.68 -11.37 3.72
C GLU A 136 -56.00 -10.88 2.43
N LEU A 137 -54.67 -10.99 2.41
CA LEU A 137 -53.79 -10.65 1.31
C LEU A 137 -53.23 -11.96 0.75
N ILE A 138 -53.65 -12.34 -0.45
CA ILE A 138 -53.35 -13.65 -1.03
C ILE A 138 -52.31 -13.49 -2.14
N GLU A 139 -52.55 -12.57 -3.07
CA GLU A 139 -51.76 -12.43 -4.29
C GLU A 139 -50.89 -11.17 -4.28
N ALA A 140 -49.56 -11.36 -4.29
CA ALA A 140 -48.60 -10.26 -4.40
C ALA A 140 -48.74 -9.53 -5.75
N GLY A 141 -48.73 -8.19 -5.71
CA GLY A 141 -48.95 -7.34 -6.88
C GLY A 141 -50.41 -7.04 -7.16
N VAL A 142 -51.35 -7.78 -6.57
CA VAL A 142 -52.80 -7.56 -6.66
C VAL A 142 -53.36 -7.06 -5.34
N ASP A 143 -53.19 -7.84 -4.27
CA ASP A 143 -53.70 -7.50 -2.94
C ASP A 143 -52.72 -6.60 -2.19
N TYR A 144 -51.41 -6.78 -2.42
CA TYR A 144 -50.39 -6.01 -1.73
C TYR A 144 -49.13 -5.79 -2.56
N GLN A 145 -48.41 -4.73 -2.23
CA GLN A 145 -47.12 -4.38 -2.82
C GLN A 145 -46.04 -4.23 -1.76
N LYS A 146 -44.83 -4.70 -2.06
CA LYS A 146 -43.66 -4.47 -1.21
C LYS A 146 -43.03 -3.13 -1.55
N LEU A 147 -43.11 -2.16 -0.64
CA LEU A 147 -42.64 -0.80 -0.90
C LEU A 147 -41.16 -0.56 -0.53
N GLY A 148 -40.58 -1.40 0.33
CA GLY A 148 -39.20 -1.23 0.78
C GLY A 148 -39.00 -1.71 2.21
N ALA A 149 -38.22 -0.97 2.98
CA ALA A 149 -38.01 -1.22 4.40
C ALA A 149 -37.75 0.10 5.14
N TRP A 150 -38.16 0.17 6.39
CA TRP A 150 -37.62 1.13 7.34
C TRP A 150 -36.69 0.43 8.33
N PHE A 151 -36.04 1.22 9.17
CA PHE A 151 -35.33 0.77 10.34
C PHE A 151 -36.10 1.19 11.59
N GLN A 152 -36.31 0.27 12.52
CA GLN A 152 -36.95 0.52 13.80
C GLN A 152 -35.93 0.32 14.92
N CYS A 153 -35.83 1.30 15.82
CA CYS A 153 -34.94 1.21 16.97
C CYS A 153 -35.61 0.51 18.15
N SER A 154 -34.99 -0.53 18.68
CA SER A 154 -35.48 -1.27 19.84
C SER A 154 -35.42 -0.44 21.14
N GLN A 155 -34.50 0.53 21.21
CA GLN A 155 -34.28 1.35 22.40
C GLN A 155 -35.27 2.51 22.54
N CYS A 156 -35.60 3.22 21.45
CA CYS A 156 -36.49 4.38 21.50
C CYS A 156 -37.81 4.20 20.73
N GLY A 157 -38.00 3.06 20.07
CA GLY A 157 -39.20 2.73 19.29
C GLY A 157 -39.37 3.52 17.98
N LYS A 158 -38.58 4.57 17.77
CA LYS A 158 -38.69 5.42 16.57
C LYS A 158 -38.26 4.69 15.31
N ARG A 159 -38.91 5.08 14.21
CA ARG A 159 -38.67 4.56 12.86
C ARG A 159 -37.91 5.59 12.03
N SER A 160 -37.08 5.13 11.12
CA SER A 160 -36.32 5.96 10.18
C SER A 160 -36.11 5.21 8.87
N ASP A 161 -36.12 5.92 7.75
CA ASP A 161 -35.90 5.30 6.43
C ASP A 161 -34.48 4.73 6.31
N LEU A 162 -33.49 5.42 6.87
CA LEU A 162 -32.09 5.00 6.90
C LEU A 162 -31.49 5.23 8.28
N PRO A 163 -30.61 4.33 8.76
CA PRO A 163 -29.81 4.59 9.93
C PRO A 163 -28.67 5.55 9.61
N SER A 164 -28.12 6.20 10.63
CA SER A 164 -26.94 7.04 10.48
C SER A 164 -25.67 6.17 10.53
N PRO A 165 -24.79 6.23 9.52
CA PRO A 165 -23.52 5.52 9.56
C PRO A 165 -22.56 6.22 10.51
N ILE A 166 -21.87 5.43 11.33
CA ILE A 166 -20.75 5.88 12.16
C ILE A 166 -19.57 4.91 11.99
N HIS A 167 -18.38 5.41 12.28
CA HIS A 167 -17.17 4.61 12.36
C HIS A 167 -16.83 4.32 13.82
N ARG A 168 -16.35 3.11 14.09
CA ARG A 168 -15.81 2.71 15.38
C ARG A 168 -14.43 2.11 15.21
N CYS A 169 -13.43 2.74 15.81
CA CYS A 169 -12.09 2.17 15.88
C CYS A 169 -12.09 0.96 16.82
N ARG A 170 -11.69 -0.21 16.33
CA ARG A 170 -11.55 -1.43 17.13
C ARG A 170 -10.28 -1.46 17.95
N ASN A 171 -9.30 -0.59 17.64
CA ASN A 171 -8.05 -0.47 18.38
C ASN A 171 -8.18 0.41 19.64
N CYS A 172 -8.80 1.59 19.54
CA CYS A 172 -8.90 2.54 20.66
C CYS A 172 -10.34 2.86 21.11
N GLY A 173 -11.36 2.28 20.45
CA GLY A 173 -12.77 2.50 20.80
C GLY A 173 -13.36 3.84 20.34
N HIS A 174 -12.56 4.73 19.74
CA HIS A 174 -13.04 6.04 19.29
C HIS A 174 -14.17 5.91 18.25
N ILE A 175 -15.24 6.69 18.45
CA ILE A 175 -16.40 6.76 17.56
C ILE A 175 -16.34 8.09 16.82
N PHE A 176 -16.49 8.06 15.50
CA PHE A 176 -16.35 9.23 14.65
C PHE A 176 -17.21 9.08 13.39
N THR A 177 -17.35 10.16 12.61
CA THR A 177 -18.12 10.15 11.36
C THR A 177 -17.21 10.26 10.14
N ILE A 178 -17.79 10.14 8.95
CA ILE A 178 -17.06 10.36 7.71
C ILE A 178 -16.39 11.75 7.64
N LYS A 179 -16.98 12.76 8.31
CA LYS A 179 -16.44 14.13 8.35
C LYS A 179 -15.13 14.23 9.13
N ASP A 180 -14.96 13.36 10.11
CA ASP A 180 -13.81 13.35 11.02
C ASP A 180 -12.79 12.28 10.62
N THR A 181 -13.04 11.57 9.52
CA THR A 181 -12.27 10.40 9.12
C THR A 181 -10.89 10.77 8.63
N GLY A 182 -9.87 10.08 9.16
CA GLY A 182 -8.51 10.16 8.64
C GLY A 182 -8.37 9.30 7.38
N PHE A 183 -7.57 9.77 6.43
CA PHE A 183 -7.26 9.03 5.21
C PHE A 183 -5.76 8.99 4.94
N VAL A 184 -5.22 7.81 4.72
CA VAL A 184 -3.80 7.61 4.39
C VAL A 184 -3.70 7.07 2.96
N ASN A 185 -2.80 7.65 2.16
CA ASN A 185 -2.51 7.13 0.83
C ASN A 185 -1.58 5.93 0.94
N VAL A 186 -1.88 4.89 0.18
CA VAL A 186 -1.02 3.74 -0.05
C VAL A 186 -0.50 3.83 -1.49
N TYR A 187 0.75 3.48 -1.70
CA TYR A 187 1.42 3.62 -2.98
C TYR A 187 1.94 2.28 -3.49
N SER A 188 2.12 2.19 -4.79
CA SER A 188 2.93 1.17 -5.45
C SER A 188 4.27 1.77 -5.86
N TYR A 189 5.32 0.96 -5.93
CA TYR A 189 6.68 1.45 -6.15
C TYR A 189 7.36 0.71 -7.30
N ARG A 190 8.07 1.47 -8.14
CA ARG A 190 8.93 0.93 -9.20
C ARG A 190 10.33 1.49 -9.06
N ILE A 191 11.33 0.73 -9.49
CA ILE A 191 12.68 1.26 -9.63
C ILE A 191 12.68 2.40 -10.67
N SER A 192 13.40 3.48 -10.36
CA SER A 192 13.61 4.56 -11.33
C SER A 192 14.65 4.14 -12.37
N ALA A 193 14.52 4.62 -13.61
CA ALA A 193 15.47 4.31 -14.67
C ALA A 193 16.91 4.66 -14.28
N ASP A 194 17.13 5.87 -13.73
CA ASP A 194 18.45 6.31 -13.26
C ASP A 194 19.04 5.36 -12.19
N ALA A 195 18.24 4.93 -11.22
CA ALA A 195 18.70 4.04 -10.16
C ALA A 195 18.91 2.61 -10.65
N GLU A 196 18.11 2.16 -11.62
CA GLU A 196 18.27 0.86 -12.26
C GLU A 196 19.60 0.79 -13.03
N GLU A 197 19.92 1.83 -13.79
CA GLU A 197 21.20 1.96 -14.51
C GLU A 197 22.39 2.05 -13.55
N GLU A 198 22.29 2.91 -12.53
CA GLU A 198 23.31 3.07 -11.49
C GLU A 198 23.60 1.74 -10.77
N PHE A 199 22.55 0.99 -10.42
CA PHE A 199 22.66 -0.32 -9.77
C PHE A 199 23.25 -1.38 -10.70
N LYS A 200 22.83 -1.43 -11.98
CA LYS A 200 23.41 -2.32 -13.00
C LYS A 200 24.92 -2.09 -13.14
N ARG A 201 25.35 -0.83 -13.30
CA ARG A 201 26.76 -0.47 -13.42
C ARG A 201 27.56 -0.90 -12.18
N THR A 202 27.09 -0.48 -11.00
CA THR A 202 27.81 -0.70 -9.74
C THR A 202 27.86 -2.18 -9.37
N PHE A 203 26.75 -2.91 -9.51
CA PHE A 203 26.63 -4.25 -8.95
C PHE A 203 26.83 -5.38 -9.96
N LEU A 204 26.30 -5.25 -11.18
CA LEU A 204 26.43 -6.31 -12.18
C LEU A 204 27.78 -6.25 -12.91
N VAL A 205 28.32 -5.05 -13.11
CA VAL A 205 29.59 -4.88 -13.85
C VAL A 205 30.77 -4.70 -12.90
N MET A 206 30.73 -3.72 -12.00
CA MET A 206 31.91 -3.37 -11.20
C MET A 206 32.23 -4.40 -10.10
N LYS A 207 31.23 -5.01 -9.46
CA LYS A 207 31.47 -5.96 -8.36
C LYS A 207 32.27 -7.21 -8.79
N PRO A 208 31.95 -7.90 -9.91
CA PRO A 208 32.80 -9.00 -10.40
C PRO A 208 34.22 -8.56 -10.77
N ILE A 209 34.37 -7.37 -11.38
CA ILE A 209 35.68 -6.80 -11.72
C ILE A 209 36.50 -6.57 -10.45
N GLY A 210 35.89 -5.95 -9.43
CA GLY A 210 36.51 -5.73 -8.13
C GLY A 210 36.95 -7.03 -7.46
N ALA A 211 36.07 -8.03 -7.40
CA ALA A 211 36.41 -9.35 -6.85
C ALA A 211 37.58 -10.01 -7.59
N THR A 212 37.61 -9.90 -8.92
CA THR A 212 38.72 -10.42 -9.75
C THR A 212 40.04 -9.70 -9.41
N LEU A 213 40.01 -8.38 -9.24
CA LEU A 213 41.21 -7.61 -8.83
C LEU A 213 41.66 -7.98 -7.42
N GLU A 214 40.74 -8.19 -6.49
CA GLU A 214 41.02 -8.66 -5.13
C GLU A 214 41.68 -10.06 -5.14
N ASP A 215 41.21 -10.98 -5.98
CA ASP A 215 41.82 -12.31 -6.18
C ASP A 215 43.29 -12.19 -6.66
N PHE A 216 43.59 -11.17 -7.49
CA PHE A 216 44.94 -10.83 -7.91
C PHE A 216 45.77 -10.07 -6.85
N GLN A 217 45.28 -9.97 -5.61
CA GLN A 217 45.92 -9.32 -4.46
C GLN A 217 46.01 -7.79 -4.58
N TYR A 218 45.09 -7.17 -5.33
CA TYR A 218 44.92 -5.72 -5.28
C TYR A 218 44.02 -5.32 -4.11
N LYS A 219 44.34 -4.20 -3.47
CA LYS A 219 43.41 -3.47 -2.61
C LYS A 219 42.53 -2.59 -3.51
N VAL A 220 41.23 -2.85 -3.53
CA VAL A 220 40.27 -2.20 -4.44
C VAL A 220 39.40 -1.19 -3.68
N GLU A 221 39.21 0.00 -4.26
CA GLU A 221 38.30 1.04 -3.81
C GLU A 221 37.28 1.34 -4.93
N MET A 222 35.98 1.24 -4.63
CA MET A 222 34.89 1.41 -5.59
C MET A 222 33.72 2.22 -5.00
N PRO A 223 33.43 3.43 -5.51
CA PRO A 223 34.29 4.25 -6.38
C PRO A 223 35.57 4.70 -5.64
N GLY A 224 36.68 4.81 -6.37
CA GLY A 224 37.98 5.19 -5.82
C GLY A 224 38.44 6.58 -6.27
N GLN A 225 39.45 7.14 -5.58
CA GLN A 225 40.08 8.40 -5.96
C GLN A 225 41.60 8.28 -6.02
N VAL A 226 42.21 8.95 -6.99
CA VAL A 226 43.67 9.01 -7.15
C VAL A 226 44.10 10.47 -7.36
N ALA A 227 45.17 10.89 -6.69
CA ALA A 227 45.81 12.17 -6.96
C ALA A 227 46.66 12.10 -8.23
N GLY A 228 46.39 12.97 -9.20
CA GLY A 228 47.22 13.13 -10.38
C GLY A 228 48.55 13.82 -10.07
N ARG A 229 49.46 13.89 -11.05
CA ARG A 229 50.77 14.58 -10.91
C ARG A 229 50.63 16.07 -10.56
N SER A 230 49.51 16.69 -10.92
CA SER A 230 49.15 18.07 -10.57
C SER A 230 48.67 18.24 -9.12
N GLY A 231 48.47 17.14 -8.38
CA GLY A 231 47.84 17.12 -7.06
C GLY A 231 46.31 17.12 -7.11
N ALA A 232 45.68 17.22 -8.28
CA ALA A 232 44.23 17.14 -8.42
C ALA A 232 43.73 15.71 -8.15
N LEU A 233 42.64 15.58 -7.38
CA LEU A 233 41.98 14.30 -7.14
C LEU A 233 41.05 13.95 -8.30
N HIS A 234 41.33 12.82 -8.96
CA HIS A 234 40.49 12.24 -9.99
C HIS A 234 39.69 11.07 -9.42
N ARG A 235 38.41 10.98 -9.79
CA ARG A 235 37.51 9.91 -9.34
C ARG A 235 37.30 8.92 -10.48
N PHE A 236 37.35 7.64 -10.16
CA PHE A 236 37.14 6.52 -11.08
C PHE A 236 36.12 5.53 -10.50
N ASP A 237 35.56 4.65 -11.34
CA ASP A 237 34.63 3.61 -10.88
C ASP A 237 35.31 2.56 -10.01
N ALA A 238 36.56 2.22 -10.32
CA ALA A 238 37.43 1.45 -9.45
C ALA A 238 38.85 1.99 -9.47
N VAL A 239 39.48 1.95 -8.29
CA VAL A 239 40.91 2.17 -8.11
C VAL A 239 41.45 0.94 -7.39
N ALA A 240 42.42 0.26 -7.99
CA ALA A 240 43.02 -0.94 -7.44
C ALA A 240 44.53 -0.74 -7.29
N SER A 241 45.07 -1.04 -6.12
CA SER A 241 46.48 -0.81 -5.79
C SER A 241 47.15 -2.08 -5.26
N LYS A 242 48.40 -2.33 -5.66
CA LYS A 242 49.20 -3.46 -5.20
C LYS A 242 50.64 -3.03 -4.97
N GLY A 243 51.12 -3.21 -3.74
CA GLY A 243 52.41 -2.66 -3.32
C GLY A 243 52.47 -1.13 -3.42
N SER A 244 53.66 -0.58 -3.64
CA SER A 244 53.89 0.87 -3.73
C SER A 244 53.84 1.45 -5.15
N SER A 245 53.76 0.60 -6.18
CA SER A 245 53.96 1.04 -7.57
C SER A 245 52.88 0.59 -8.56
N GLU A 246 52.11 -0.45 -8.27
CA GLU A 246 51.07 -0.90 -9.19
C GLU A 246 49.74 -0.24 -8.86
N LEU A 247 49.20 0.48 -9.84
CA LEU A 247 47.93 1.17 -9.76
C LEU A 247 47.14 0.88 -11.03
N VAL A 248 45.91 0.38 -10.87
CA VAL A 248 44.94 0.20 -11.94
C VAL A 248 43.75 1.13 -11.65
N VAL A 249 43.37 1.92 -12.63
CA VAL A 249 42.17 2.77 -12.57
C VAL A 249 41.22 2.34 -13.68
N LEU A 250 39.93 2.25 -13.36
CA LEU A 250 38.90 1.77 -14.28
C LEU A 250 37.72 2.73 -14.27
N ASP A 251 37.23 3.05 -15.45
CA ASP A 251 35.96 3.74 -15.67
C ASP A 251 35.17 2.94 -16.70
N VAL A 252 33.93 2.61 -16.37
CA VAL A 252 33.05 1.78 -17.20
C VAL A 252 31.97 2.64 -17.77
N ILE A 253 31.98 2.77 -19.10
CA ILE A 253 30.96 3.52 -19.83
C ILE A 253 30.13 2.52 -20.62
N ALA A 254 28.81 2.55 -20.41
CA ALA A 254 27.87 1.75 -21.20
C ALA A 254 27.34 2.60 -22.36
N SER A 255 27.20 2.00 -23.54
CA SER A 255 26.62 2.63 -24.73
C SER A 255 25.80 1.61 -25.49
N GLU A 256 24.63 2.02 -25.99
CA GLU A 256 23.85 1.21 -26.94
C GLU A 256 24.47 1.21 -28.35
N ARG A 257 25.47 2.08 -28.58
CA ARG A 257 26.26 2.14 -29.81
C ARG A 257 27.62 1.51 -29.57
N GLU A 258 28.15 0.85 -30.59
CA GLU A 258 29.50 0.29 -30.59
C GLU A 258 30.52 1.39 -30.25
N ILE A 259 31.42 1.09 -29.31
CA ILE A 259 32.48 2.00 -28.86
C ILE A 259 33.78 1.53 -29.48
N GLU A 260 34.46 2.40 -30.24
CA GLU A 260 35.79 2.10 -30.80
C GLU A 260 36.87 2.16 -29.70
N GLU A 261 37.78 1.18 -29.68
CA GLU A 261 38.94 1.22 -28.79
C GLU A 261 39.95 2.26 -29.28
N THR A 262 40.16 3.32 -28.48
CA THR A 262 41.27 4.26 -28.70
C THR A 262 42.29 4.10 -27.58
N PRO A 263 43.55 3.72 -27.86
CA PRO A 263 44.60 3.72 -26.85
C PRO A 263 44.79 5.13 -26.30
N ILE A 264 44.61 5.30 -24.99
CA ILE A 264 44.96 6.55 -24.30
C ILE A 264 46.47 6.51 -24.08
N ALA A 265 47.21 7.33 -24.84
CA ALA A 265 48.66 7.47 -24.77
C ALA A 265 49.12 8.36 -23.60
#